data_AF-A0A966I7B1-F1
#
_entry.id   AF-A0A966I7B1-F1
#
_cell.length_a   1.000
_cell.length_b   1.000
_cell.length_c   1.000
_cell.angle_alpha   90.00
_cell.angle_beta   90.00
_cell.angle_gamma   90.00
#
_symmetry.space_group_name_H-M   'P 1'
#
loop_
_entity.id
_entity.type
_entity.pdbx_description
1 polymer ?
#
loop_
_entity_poly.entity_id
_entity_poly.type
_entity_poly.pdbx_seq_one_letter_code
_entity_poly.pdbx_strand_id
1 'polypeptide(L)' 'LKHLDYLIEVLGEDRVGFGSDYDGAVMPDQLHDVSALPNLRHAMTDHGYDEILIKKICHENWLRVLGKTWGS' A
#
# COMPACT_ATOMS: atom_id res chain seq x y z
N LEU A 1 5.82 4.49 -6.40
CA LEU A 1 6.14 5.42 -5.29
C LEU A 1 5.54 6.80 -5.51
N LYS A 2 5.79 7.49 -6.64
CA LYS A 2 5.14 8.80 -6.95
C LYS A 2 3.62 8.85 -6.71
N HIS A 3 2.89 7.82 -7.13
CA HIS A 3 1.44 7.73 -6.85
C HIS A 3 1.12 7.61 -5.35
N LEU A 4 1.93 6.86 -4.58
CA LEU A 4 1.77 6.78 -3.13
C LEU A 4 2.06 8.14 -2.49
N ASP A 5 3.14 8.84 -2.88
CA ASP A 5 3.47 10.17 -2.34
C ASP A 5 2.30 11.14 -2.52
N TYR A 6 1.78 11.24 -3.74
CA TYR A 6 0.66 12.13 -4.06
C TYR A 6 -0.61 11.76 -3.28
N LEU A 7 -0.93 10.47 -3.18
CA LEU A 7 -2.09 10.02 -2.42
C LEU A 7 -1.93 10.28 -0.92
N ILE A 8 -0.73 10.09 -0.36
CA ILE A 8 -0.43 10.38 1.04
C ILE A 8 -0.52 11.89 1.30
N GLU A 9 -0.02 12.73 0.39
CA GLU A 9 -0.12 14.19 0.48
C GLU A 9 -1.58 14.66 0.49
N VAL A 10 -2.42 14.12 -0.39
CA VAL A 10 -3.82 14.54 -0.54
C VAL A 10 -4.75 13.92 0.51
N LEU A 11 -4.57 12.63 0.82
CA LEU A 11 -5.49 11.86 1.66
C LEU A 11 -5.02 11.73 3.12
N GLY A 12 -3.72 11.95 3.38
CA GLY A 12 -3.06 11.64 4.64
C GLY A 12 -2.68 10.16 4.77
N GLU A 13 -1.72 9.88 5.64
CA GLU A 13 -1.13 8.55 5.84
C GLU A 13 -2.13 7.44 6.20
N ASP A 14 -3.26 7.78 6.84
CA ASP A 14 -4.22 6.80 7.34
C ASP A 14 -5.26 6.36 6.29
N ARG A 15 -5.13 6.84 5.04
CA ARG A 15 -6.15 6.70 3.99
C ARG A 15 -5.60 6.18 2.67
N VAL A 16 -4.41 5.57 2.69
CA VAL A 16 -3.77 4.94 1.53
C VAL A 16 -3.50 3.47 1.82
N GLY A 17 -3.75 2.59 0.86
CA GLY A 17 -3.46 1.15 0.97
C GLY A 17 -3.27 0.53 -0.41
N PHE A 18 -2.93 -0.76 -0.45
CA PHE A 18 -2.79 -1.49 -1.71
C PHE A 18 -4.12 -2.01 -2.24
N GLY A 19 -4.25 -1.98 -3.57
CA GLY A 19 -5.21 -2.74 -4.35
C GLY A 19 -4.51 -3.17 -5.64
N SER A 20 -3.90 -4.36 -5.62
CA SER A 20 -2.97 -4.78 -6.69
C SER A 20 -3.65 -5.04 -8.03
N ASP A 21 -4.92 -5.43 -8.00
CA ASP A 21 -5.64 -5.93 -9.17
C ASP A 21 -4.93 -7.14 -9.83
N TYR A 22 -4.26 -7.96 -9.00
CA TYR A 22 -3.72 -9.25 -9.45
C TYR A 22 -4.85 -10.10 -10.06
N ASP A 23 -4.52 -10.81 -11.14
CA ASP A 23 -5.46 -11.56 -12.00
C ASP A 23 -6.53 -10.69 -12.72
N GLY A 24 -6.52 -9.36 -12.53
CA GLY A 24 -7.45 -8.40 -13.14
C GLY A 24 -6.82 -7.39 -14.10
N ALA A 25 -5.51 -7.17 -14.02
CA ALA A 25 -4.78 -6.21 -14.85
C ALA A 25 -3.39 -6.71 -15.32
N VAL A 26 -2.81 -5.98 -16.28
CA VAL A 26 -1.42 -6.20 -16.72
C VAL A 26 -0.48 -5.64 -15.67
N MET A 27 0.32 -6.51 -15.07
CA MET A 27 1.26 -6.15 -14.00
C MET A 27 2.61 -5.68 -14.55
N PRO A 28 3.31 -4.75 -13.85
CA PRO A 28 4.72 -4.48 -14.11
C PRO A 28 5.59 -5.71 -13.85
N ASP A 29 6.67 -5.91 -14.62
CA ASP A 29 7.55 -7.08 -14.48
C ASP A 29 8.08 -7.27 -13.06
N GLN A 30 8.41 -6.17 -12.37
CA GLN A 30 8.94 -6.17 -11.00
C GLN A 30 7.89 -6.54 -9.95
N LEU A 31 6.61 -6.57 -10.32
CA LEU A 31 5.44 -6.90 -9.49
C LEU A 31 4.52 -7.87 -10.24
N HIS A 32 5.08 -8.81 -11.01
CA HIS A 32 4.31 -9.71 -11.88
C HIS A 32 3.29 -10.57 -11.12
N ASP A 33 3.57 -10.93 -9.87
CA ASP A 33 2.67 -11.68 -9.01
C ASP A 33 2.85 -11.37 -7.51
N VAL A 34 2.05 -12.02 -6.68
CA VAL A 34 2.05 -11.82 -5.21
C VAL A 34 3.40 -12.10 -4.55
N SER A 35 4.23 -12.99 -5.11
CA SER A 35 5.55 -13.31 -4.57
C SER A 35 6.52 -12.13 -4.64
N ALA A 36 6.23 -11.14 -5.50
CA ALA A 36 7.04 -9.95 -5.70
C ALA A 36 6.70 -8.78 -4.75
N LEU A 37 5.67 -8.89 -3.91
CA LEU A 37 5.32 -7.84 -2.92
C LEU A 37 6.47 -7.42 -1.98
N PRO A 38 7.40 -8.31 -1.54
CA PRO A 38 8.57 -7.89 -0.78
C PRO A 38 9.44 -6.86 -1.51
N ASN A 39 9.50 -6.90 -2.85
CA ASN A 39 10.26 -5.90 -3.64
C ASN A 39 9.63 -4.51 -3.52
N LEU A 40 8.29 -4.42 -3.53
CA LEU A 40 7.59 -3.16 -3.34
C LEU A 40 7.86 -2.59 -1.94
N ARG A 41 7.87 -3.45 -0.91
CA ARG A 41 8.19 -3.03 0.45
C ARG A 41 9.62 -2.48 0.55
N HIS A 42 10.60 -3.15 -0.05
CA HIS A 42 11.98 -2.64 -0.10
C HIS A 42 12.06 -1.30 -0.83
N ALA A 43 11.39 -1.17 -1.98
CA ALA A 43 11.33 0.10 -2.70
C ALA A 43 10.72 1.24 -1.86
N MET A 44 9.72 0.96 -1.03
CA MET A 44 9.15 1.95 -0.08
C MET A 44 10.16 2.35 1.00
N THR A 45 10.91 1.40 1.55
CA THR A 45 11.99 1.68 2.52
C THR A 45 13.09 2.53 1.87
N ASP A 46 13.56 2.16 0.69
CA ASP A 46 14.60 2.89 -0.04
C ASP A 46 14.15 4.31 -0.42
N HIS A 47 12.85 4.50 -0.62
CA HIS A 47 12.23 5.81 -0.89
C HIS A 47 12.11 6.70 0.35
N GLY A 48 12.28 6.14 1.56
CA GLY A 48 12.29 6.87 2.82
C GLY A 48 11.01 6.78 3.64
N TYR A 49 10.09 5.86 3.33
CA TYR A 49 8.97 5.58 4.22
C TYR A 49 9.46 4.81 5.44
N ASP A 50 9.06 5.25 6.63
CA ASP A 50 9.36 4.54 7.86
C ASP A 50 8.50 3.27 8.04
N GLU A 51 8.89 2.44 9.00
CA GLU A 51 8.21 1.17 9.26
C GLU A 51 6.74 1.37 9.65
N ILE A 52 6.42 2.49 10.33
CA ILE A 52 5.06 2.82 10.78
C ILE A 52 4.18 3.08 9.57
N LEU A 53 4.61 3.95 8.66
CA LEU A 53 3.88 4.27 7.43
C LEU A 53 3.76 3.06 6.51
N ILE A 54 4.84 2.26 6.36
CA ILE A 54 4.80 1.04 5.57
C ILE A 54 3.73 0.08 6.13
N LYS A 55 3.66 -0.10 7.46
CA LYS A 55 2.68 -0.97 8.11
C LYS A 55 1.24 -0.48 7.89
N LYS A 56 1.02 0.83 8.00
CA LYS A 56 -0.26 1.47 7.66
C LYS A 56 -0.73 1.14 6.24
N ILE A 57 0.14 1.37 5.26
CA ILE A 57 -0.16 1.14 3.84
C ILE A 57 -0.37 -0.36 3.55
N CYS A 58 0.45 -1.23 4.15
CA CYS A 58 0.37 -2.67 3.92
C CYS A 58 -0.94 -3.28 4.41
N HIS A 59 -1.45 -2.86 5.58
CA HIS A 59 -2.68 -3.46 6.11
C HIS A 59 -3.45 -2.63 7.15
N GLU A 60 -2.81 -1.82 8.00
CA GLU A 60 -3.54 -1.22 9.15
C GLU A 60 -4.61 -0.23 8.69
N ASN A 61 -4.42 0.46 7.56
CA ASN A 61 -5.43 1.34 6.99
C ASN A 61 -6.65 0.60 6.47
N TRP A 62 -6.44 -0.59 5.88
CA TRP A 62 -7.53 -1.48 5.50
C TRP A 62 -8.31 -1.95 6.72
N LEU A 63 -7.62 -2.47 7.74
CA LEU A 63 -8.27 -2.90 8.99
C LEU A 63 -9.04 -1.75 9.66
N ARG A 64 -8.48 -0.54 9.67
CA ARG A 64 -9.13 0.67 10.19
C ARG A 64 -10.42 1.00 9.45
N VAL A 65 -10.44 0.93 8.11
CA VAL A 65 -11.67 1.24 7.35
C VAL A 65 -12.71 0.14 7.50
N LEU A 66 -12.32 -1.13 7.56
CA LEU A 66 -13.23 -2.23 7.85
C LEU A 66 -13.92 -2.06 9.21
N GLY A 67 -13.14 -1.76 10.26
CA GLY A 67 -13.70 -1.50 11.61
C GLY A 67 -14.65 -0.30 11.65
N LYS A 68 -14.33 0.79 10.94
CA LYS A 68 -15.23 1.96 10.83
C LYS A 68 -16.50 1.68 10.04
N THR A 69 -16.45 0.76 9.08
CA THR A 69 -17.56 0.51 8.15
C THR A 69 -18.52 -0.55 8.67
N TRP A 70 -17.98 -1.62 9.26
CA TRP A 70 -18.77 -2.78 9.69
C TRP A 70 -19.13 -2.75 11.18
N GLY A 71 -18.47 -1.88 11.97
CA GLY A 71 -18.58 -1.87 13.42
C GLY A 71 -17.69 -2.96 14.05
N SER A 72 -16.92 -2.58 15.05
CA SER A 72 -16.07 -3.47 15.86
C SER A 72 -16.74 -3.86 17.17
#